data_AF-A0A552UY36-F1
#
_entry.id   AF-A0A552UY36-F1
#
_cell.length_a   1.000
_cell.length_b   1.000
_cell.length_c   1.000
_cell.angle_alpha   90.00
_cell.angle_beta   90.00
_cell.angle_gamma   90.00
#
_symmetry.space_group_name_H-M   'P 1'
#
loop_
_entity.id
_entity.type
_entity.pdbx_description
1 polymer ?
#
loop_
_entity_poly.entity_id
_entity_poly.type
_entity_poly.pdbx_seq_one_letter_code
_entity_poly.pdbx_strand_id
1 'polypeptide(L)'
;MFELIKVTPLDKSVKSIFIIALILFVRKYLNTKSIKYANFVLWTILFAYLLIPYSLQINLSYNYHILPKGYLFELIEISNYYSNIFVKAVGSILYKNNRQIVALLLILYIVIQIVKTANVVGKSKVISNNQVMIEYLKLFNLKRKVQIMVNDNLKVPITYGIIKPKIIVQSYMIDDDTLLKYVLVHELTHIRKFDIIINHLKYFIACIYWYNPLVFAICNYIEEDLEILCDKLVLKKVGETNEHKKEYLESMIKLIENEDEFKRKLPLKLHPTLERMKIMKRYKLSIIGVLSLVLVSLISVTSFANVEINKDNRTVSSVSPVEDIKIYEINENNRTKEITEEEYNSLNVNPNSQLGLRSADISDTQTIGRYGTKEYSFDMSSNNTAYHDGFTTKISNVSCRDGANFEVIIQENTREIYRENFDRAVTLKTEARRNNKYIVTIINRKSENLKFDIDINSYIR
;
A
#
# COMPACT_ATOMS: atom_id res chain seq x y z
N MET A 1 -20.44 11.47 2.83
CA MET A 1 -20.59 10.00 2.89
C MET A 1 -19.20 9.37 2.89
N PHE A 2 -18.98 8.30 3.66
CA PHE A 2 -17.71 7.57 3.69
C PHE A 2 -17.89 6.21 3.01
N GLU A 3 -16.96 5.85 2.14
CA GLU A 3 -17.01 4.58 1.40
C GLU A 3 -15.61 3.98 1.31
N LEU A 4 -15.50 2.65 1.38
CA LEU A 4 -14.21 1.96 1.27
C LEU A 4 -14.01 1.52 -0.18
N ILE A 5 -13.05 2.12 -0.88
CA ILE A 5 -12.73 1.76 -2.27
C ILE A 5 -11.43 0.98 -2.35
N LYS A 6 -11.38 0.03 -3.29
CA LYS A 6 -10.16 -0.70 -3.63
C LYS A 6 -9.28 0.22 -4.48
N VAL A 7 -8.00 0.34 -4.12
CA VAL A 7 -7.06 1.23 -4.79
C VAL A 7 -5.94 0.43 -5.42
N THR A 8 -5.53 0.83 -6.62
CA THR A 8 -4.44 0.16 -7.33
C THR A 8 -3.09 0.35 -6.61
N PRO A 9 -2.19 -0.66 -6.63
CA PRO A 9 -0.85 -0.54 -6.05
C PRO A 9 -0.02 0.61 -6.64
N LEU A 10 -0.33 1.06 -7.87
CA LEU A 10 0.35 2.19 -8.47
C LEU A 10 0.03 3.49 -7.74
N ASP A 11 -1.25 3.71 -7.40
CA ASP A 11 -1.69 4.89 -6.66
C ASP A 11 -1.08 4.92 -5.25
N LYS A 12 -1.10 3.77 -4.56
CA LYS A 12 -0.44 3.61 -3.26
C LYS A 12 1.04 3.90 -3.32
N SER A 13 1.71 3.46 -4.38
CA SER A 13 3.13 3.75 -4.56
C SER A 13 3.40 5.26 -4.57
N VAL A 14 2.63 6.03 -5.34
CA VAL A 14 2.85 7.48 -5.46
C VAL A 14 2.55 8.18 -4.15
N LYS A 15 1.40 7.89 -3.53
CA LYS A 15 1.03 8.48 -2.25
C LYS A 15 1.98 8.11 -1.11
N SER A 16 2.59 6.92 -1.15
CA SER A 16 3.59 6.50 -0.15
C SER A 16 4.83 7.39 -0.15
N ILE A 17 5.14 8.09 -1.24
CA ILE A 17 6.26 9.05 -1.32
C ILE A 17 6.10 10.14 -0.28
N PHE A 18 4.88 10.66 -0.07
CA PHE A 18 4.60 11.67 0.96
C PHE A 18 4.85 11.14 2.36
N ILE A 19 4.38 9.92 2.66
CA ILE A 19 4.62 9.27 3.96
C ILE A 19 6.12 9.07 4.17
N ILE A 20 6.83 8.52 3.17
CA ILE A 20 8.27 8.29 3.24
C ILE A 20 9.02 9.59 3.50
N ALA A 21 8.70 10.67 2.77
CA ALA A 21 9.33 11.97 2.94
C ALA A 21 9.15 12.51 4.38
N LEU A 22 7.94 12.41 4.94
CA LEU A 22 7.67 12.80 6.32
C LEU A 22 8.50 11.98 7.32
N ILE A 23 8.57 10.66 7.14
CA ILE A 23 9.35 9.78 8.01
C ILE A 23 10.84 10.15 7.95
N LEU A 24 11.40 10.30 6.76
CA LEU A 24 12.81 10.64 6.58
C LEU A 24 13.15 12.00 7.19
N PHE A 25 12.23 12.97 7.13
CA PHE A 25 12.40 14.29 7.72
C PHE A 25 12.51 14.23 9.26
N VAL A 26 11.66 13.42 9.92
CA VAL A 26 11.60 13.41 11.40
C VAL A 26 12.40 12.30 12.07
N ARG A 27 12.76 11.21 11.38
CA ARG A 27 13.29 9.98 12.02
C ARG A 27 14.51 10.21 12.89
N LYS A 28 15.45 11.07 12.48
CA LYS A 28 16.67 11.38 13.25
C LYS A 28 16.35 12.12 14.55
N TYR A 29 15.41 13.06 14.49
CA TYR A 29 14.93 13.78 15.66
C TYR A 29 14.19 12.85 16.62
N LEU A 30 13.23 12.05 16.10
CA LEU A 30 12.46 11.11 16.90
C LEU A 30 13.34 10.03 17.55
N ASN A 31 14.40 9.59 16.87
CA ASN A 31 15.35 8.64 17.42
C ASN A 31 16.07 9.14 18.69
N THR A 32 16.19 10.44 18.89
CA THR A 32 16.87 11.01 20.06
C THR A 32 15.92 11.63 21.08
N LYS A 33 14.74 12.09 20.66
CA LYS A 33 13.83 12.90 21.50
C LYS A 33 12.47 12.27 21.78
N SER A 34 12.10 11.18 21.12
CA SER A 34 10.78 10.55 21.28
C SER A 34 10.84 9.21 22.02
N ILE A 35 9.69 8.52 22.10
CA ILE A 35 9.61 7.17 22.66
C ILE A 35 10.51 6.19 21.89
N LYS A 36 10.99 5.13 22.56
CA LYS A 36 11.91 4.15 21.96
C LYS A 36 11.38 3.60 20.62
N TYR A 37 10.07 3.36 20.53
CA TYR A 37 9.37 2.77 19.38
C TYR A 37 8.90 3.78 18.31
N ALA A 38 9.27 5.06 18.39
CA ALA A 38 8.70 6.11 17.53
C ALA A 38 8.80 5.80 16.02
N ASN A 39 10.00 5.54 15.52
CA ASN A 39 10.17 5.24 14.08
C ASN A 39 9.55 3.89 13.69
N PHE A 40 9.55 2.91 14.61
CA PHE A 40 8.88 1.62 14.37
C PHE A 40 7.37 1.80 14.13
N VAL A 41 6.71 2.68 14.90
CA VAL A 41 5.30 3.04 14.68
C VAL A 41 5.10 3.68 13.31
N LEU A 42 5.96 4.62 12.91
CA LEU A 42 5.88 5.27 11.61
C LEU A 42 6.08 4.29 10.43
N TRP A 43 7.07 3.39 10.52
CA TRP A 43 7.27 2.34 9.52
C TRP A 43 6.09 1.37 9.48
N THR A 44 5.47 1.08 10.62
CA THR A 44 4.26 0.24 10.69
C THR A 44 3.07 0.91 9.98
N ILE A 45 2.90 2.22 10.11
CA ILE A 45 1.88 2.99 9.36
C ILE A 45 2.13 2.88 7.86
N LEU A 46 3.39 3.03 7.42
CA LEU A 46 3.75 2.88 6.01
C LEU A 46 3.48 1.45 5.50
N PHE A 47 3.84 0.42 6.25
CA PHE A 47 3.55 -0.97 5.86
C PHE A 47 2.05 -1.24 5.80
N ALA A 48 1.28 -0.78 6.78
CA ALA A 48 -0.17 -0.89 6.75
C ALA A 48 -0.75 -0.22 5.50
N TYR A 49 -0.25 0.97 5.14
CA TYR A 49 -0.67 1.69 3.95
C TYR A 49 -0.42 0.90 2.66
N LEU A 50 0.79 0.33 2.52
CA LEU A 50 1.22 -0.38 1.32
C LEU A 50 0.58 -1.77 1.18
N LEU A 51 0.26 -2.43 2.28
CA LEU A 51 -0.30 -3.79 2.27
C LEU A 51 -1.82 -3.83 2.18
N ILE A 52 -2.53 -2.89 2.82
CA ILE A 52 -3.99 -2.86 2.81
C ILE A 52 -4.43 -2.31 1.45
N PRO A 53 -5.16 -3.03 0.58
CA PRO A 53 -5.47 -2.57 -0.78
C PRO A 53 -6.62 -1.54 -0.84
N TYR A 54 -7.09 -1.06 0.31
CA TYR A 54 -8.23 -0.18 0.42
C TYR A 54 -7.84 1.25 0.80
N SER A 55 -8.70 2.20 0.47
CA SER A 55 -8.64 3.60 0.91
C SER A 55 -10.04 4.08 1.32
N LEU A 56 -10.08 5.08 2.20
CA LEU A 56 -11.32 5.72 2.62
C LEU A 56 -11.68 6.84 1.64
N GLN A 57 -12.75 6.69 0.88
CA GLN A 57 -13.30 7.76 0.05
C GLN A 57 -14.27 8.62 0.88
N ILE A 58 -14.02 9.92 0.90
CA ILE A 58 -14.81 10.95 1.57
C ILE A 58 -15.54 11.74 0.49
N ASN A 59 -16.84 11.51 0.38
CA ASN A 59 -17.72 12.21 -0.56
C ASN A 59 -18.35 13.41 0.14
N LEU A 60 -18.02 14.62 -0.34
CA LEU A 60 -18.54 15.89 0.15
C LEU A 60 -19.51 16.50 -0.87
N SER A 61 -20.65 17.00 -0.38
CA SER A 61 -21.61 17.79 -1.17
C SER A 61 -21.10 19.22 -1.36
N TYR A 62 -21.40 19.84 -2.52
CA TYR A 62 -20.85 21.14 -2.95
C TYR A 62 -21.06 22.28 -1.94
N ASN A 63 -22.14 22.23 -1.16
CA ASN A 63 -22.42 23.21 -0.11
C ASN A 63 -21.38 23.23 1.04
N TYR A 64 -20.40 22.32 1.04
CA TYR A 64 -19.26 22.35 1.96
C TYR A 64 -18.22 23.44 1.69
N HIS A 65 -18.29 24.18 0.57
CA HIS A 65 -17.41 25.32 0.31
C HIS A 65 -17.56 26.46 1.35
N ILE A 66 -18.60 26.43 2.20
CA ILE A 66 -18.90 27.46 3.20
C ILE A 66 -18.28 27.13 4.59
N LEU A 67 -17.86 25.89 4.85
CA LEU A 67 -17.10 25.56 6.06
C LEU A 67 -15.61 25.84 5.85
N PRO A 68 -14.87 26.34 6.86
CA PRO A 68 -13.42 26.43 6.76
C PRO A 68 -12.86 25.03 6.48
N LYS A 69 -12.29 24.86 5.27
CA LYS A 69 -11.59 23.62 4.92
C LYS A 69 -10.49 23.44 5.97
N GLY A 70 -10.61 22.43 6.84
CA GLY A 70 -9.55 22.13 7.78
C GLY A 70 -8.28 21.79 7.01
N TYR A 71 -7.10 22.21 7.49
CA TYR A 71 -5.81 21.96 6.83
C TYR A 71 -5.59 20.51 6.38
N LEU A 72 -6.14 19.52 7.10
CA LEU A 72 -6.07 18.11 6.72
C LEU A 72 -6.80 17.79 5.39
N PHE A 73 -7.91 18.47 5.09
CA PHE A 73 -8.63 18.29 3.84
C PHE A 73 -7.84 18.82 2.64
N GLU A 74 -7.21 19.98 2.78
CA GLU A 74 -6.35 20.55 1.73
C GLU A 74 -5.18 19.61 1.41
N LEU A 75 -4.57 19.03 2.44
CA LEU A 75 -3.49 18.04 2.26
C LEU A 75 -3.96 16.80 1.47
N ILE A 76 -5.18 16.31 1.72
CA ILE A 76 -5.73 15.17 0.97
C ILE A 76 -6.00 15.55 -0.49
N GLU A 77 -6.59 16.72 -0.76
CA GLU A 77 -6.84 17.20 -2.13
C GLU A 77 -5.53 17.34 -2.92
N ILE A 78 -4.52 17.97 -2.33
CA ILE A 78 -3.19 18.14 -2.94
C ILE A 78 -2.56 16.79 -3.26
N SER A 79 -2.55 15.86 -2.29
CA SER A 79 -2.02 14.51 -2.48
C SER A 79 -2.73 13.76 -3.61
N ASN A 80 -4.06 13.84 -3.65
CA ASN A 80 -4.89 13.22 -4.69
C ASN A 80 -4.59 13.80 -6.07
N TYR A 81 -4.49 15.12 -6.18
CA TYR A 81 -4.21 15.82 -7.42
C TYR A 81 -2.88 15.38 -8.04
N TYR A 82 -1.80 15.41 -7.26
CA TYR A 82 -0.48 15.00 -7.75
C TYR A 82 -0.39 13.49 -8.01
N SER A 83 -1.05 12.66 -7.20
CA SER A 83 -1.14 11.21 -7.46
C SER A 83 -1.77 10.94 -8.82
N ASN A 84 -2.90 11.61 -9.11
CA ASN A 84 -3.61 11.42 -10.36
C ASN A 84 -2.78 11.81 -11.58
N ILE A 85 -2.09 12.96 -11.55
CA ILE A 85 -1.21 13.40 -12.63
C ILE A 85 -0.08 12.40 -12.85
N PHE A 86 0.60 12.00 -11.78
CA PHE A 86 1.75 11.10 -11.89
C PHE A 86 1.36 9.73 -12.42
N VAL A 87 0.29 9.13 -11.88
CA VAL A 87 -0.16 7.82 -12.34
C VAL A 87 -0.60 7.86 -13.81
N LYS A 88 -1.24 8.93 -14.28
CA LYS A 88 -1.54 9.09 -15.71
C LYS A 88 -0.27 9.09 -16.57
N ALA A 89 0.78 9.77 -16.12
CA ALA A 89 2.04 9.87 -16.87
C ALA A 89 2.80 8.54 -16.98
N VAL A 90 2.86 7.74 -15.92
CA VAL A 90 3.64 6.47 -15.90
C VAL A 90 2.79 5.20 -16.04
N GLY A 91 1.47 5.31 -16.08
CA GLY A 91 0.55 4.17 -16.08
C GLY A 91 0.71 3.26 -17.30
N SER A 92 1.00 3.84 -18.47
CA SER A 92 1.31 3.08 -19.69
C SER A 92 2.64 2.34 -19.55
N ILE A 93 3.69 2.94 -19.01
CA ILE A 93 4.99 2.27 -18.83
C ILE A 93 4.89 1.12 -17.81
N LEU A 94 4.13 1.34 -16.73
CA LEU A 94 4.01 0.43 -15.59
C LEU A 94 2.71 -0.41 -15.65
N TYR A 95 2.50 -1.11 -16.78
CA TYR A 95 1.38 -2.05 -16.94
C TYR A 95 1.27 -3.05 -15.78
N LYS A 96 0.04 -3.40 -15.39
CA LYS A 96 -0.22 -4.27 -14.22
C LYS A 96 0.47 -5.62 -14.36
N ASN A 97 0.35 -6.27 -15.52
CA ASN A 97 0.93 -7.60 -15.75
C ASN A 97 2.45 -7.55 -15.70
N ASN A 98 3.07 -6.55 -16.34
CA ASN A 98 4.53 -6.36 -16.29
C ASN A 98 5.01 -6.17 -14.85
N ARG A 99 4.30 -5.35 -14.06
CA ARG A 99 4.61 -5.16 -12.64
C ARG A 99 4.53 -6.46 -11.86
N GLN A 100 3.51 -7.27 -12.08
CA GLN A 100 3.32 -8.56 -11.41
C GLN A 100 4.39 -9.58 -11.80
N ILE A 101 4.74 -9.68 -13.09
CA ILE A 101 5.79 -10.57 -13.58
C ILE A 101 7.13 -10.22 -12.92
N VAL A 102 7.53 -8.94 -12.94
CA VAL A 102 8.79 -8.49 -12.32
C VAL A 102 8.76 -8.71 -10.81
N ALA A 103 7.64 -8.41 -10.14
CA ALA A 103 7.49 -8.67 -8.71
C ALA A 103 7.65 -10.16 -8.36
N LEU A 104 7.07 -11.07 -9.17
CA LEU A 104 7.22 -12.52 -8.98
C LEU A 104 8.67 -12.97 -9.14
N LEU A 105 9.39 -12.46 -10.13
CA LEU A 105 10.82 -12.76 -10.32
C LEU A 105 11.67 -12.29 -9.13
N LEU A 106 11.40 -11.09 -8.61
CA LEU A 106 12.11 -10.57 -7.43
C LEU A 106 11.77 -11.35 -6.15
N ILE A 107 10.52 -11.75 -5.97
CA ILE A 107 10.11 -12.62 -4.85
C ILE A 107 10.83 -13.97 -4.95
N LEU A 108 10.86 -14.58 -6.14
CA LEU A 108 11.58 -15.83 -6.36
C LEU A 108 13.07 -15.69 -6.02
N TYR A 109 13.70 -14.59 -6.45
CA TYR A 109 15.07 -14.28 -6.09
C TYR A 109 15.29 -14.20 -4.57
N ILE A 110 14.41 -13.52 -3.84
CA ILE A 110 14.47 -13.47 -2.36
C ILE A 110 14.32 -14.86 -1.75
N VAL A 111 13.38 -15.67 -2.23
CA VAL A 111 13.18 -17.04 -1.74
C VAL A 111 14.43 -17.87 -1.93
N ILE A 112 15.09 -17.78 -3.10
CA ILE A 112 16.36 -18.45 -3.36
C ILE A 112 17.44 -18.00 -2.37
N GLN A 113 17.53 -16.69 -2.08
CA GLN A 113 18.50 -16.18 -1.10
C GLN A 113 18.22 -16.69 0.31
N ILE A 114 16.95 -16.74 0.73
CA ILE A 114 16.56 -17.28 2.05
C ILE A 114 16.97 -18.75 2.17
N VAL A 115 16.75 -19.56 1.13
CA VAL A 115 17.12 -20.98 1.10
C VAL A 115 18.64 -21.17 1.12
N LYS A 116 19.39 -20.37 0.35
CA LYS A 116 20.87 -20.40 0.39
C LYS A 116 21.39 -20.10 1.80
N THR A 117 20.87 -19.05 2.44
CA THR A 117 21.21 -18.71 3.82
C THR A 117 20.83 -19.83 4.78
N ALA A 118 19.63 -20.42 4.64
CA ALA A 118 19.21 -21.56 5.46
C ALA A 118 20.21 -22.72 5.40
N ASN A 119 20.73 -23.03 4.21
CA ASN A 119 21.70 -24.09 3.99
C ASN A 119 23.06 -23.79 4.63
N VAL A 120 23.52 -22.54 4.60
CA VAL A 120 24.76 -22.13 5.29
C VAL A 120 24.59 -22.26 6.80
N VAL A 121 23.47 -21.77 7.34
CA VAL A 121 23.14 -21.86 8.77
C VAL A 121 22.98 -23.31 9.23
N GLY A 122 22.49 -24.20 8.36
CA GLY A 122 22.37 -25.63 8.64
C GLY A 122 23.70 -26.35 8.86
N LYS A 123 24.81 -25.81 8.33
CA LYS A 123 26.17 -26.37 8.50
C LYS A 123 26.88 -25.91 9.78
N SER A 124 26.28 -25.01 10.55
CA SER A 124 26.87 -24.48 11.78
C SER A 124 26.89 -25.53 12.91
N LYS A 125 27.91 -25.47 13.78
CA LYS A 125 28.06 -26.40 14.91
C LYS A 125 27.22 -25.94 16.10
N VAL A 126 26.53 -26.87 16.75
CA VAL A 126 25.68 -26.56 17.92
C VAL A 126 26.53 -26.48 19.18
N ILE A 127 26.33 -25.45 20.00
CA ILE A 127 26.88 -25.40 21.36
C ILE A 127 25.77 -25.74 22.34
N SER A 128 25.98 -26.81 23.12
CA SER A 128 25.02 -27.27 24.13
C SER A 128 25.46 -27.02 25.57
N ASN A 129 26.75 -26.74 25.84
CA ASN A 129 27.34 -26.89 27.18
C ASN A 129 27.91 -25.61 27.81
N ASN A 130 27.56 -24.41 27.35
CA ASN A 130 28.01 -23.18 28.00
C ASN A 130 26.97 -22.67 29.03
N GLN A 131 27.34 -22.66 30.31
CA GLN A 131 26.45 -22.32 31.43
C GLN A 131 25.96 -20.86 31.39
N VAL A 132 26.83 -19.93 30.95
CA VAL A 132 26.51 -18.50 30.76
C VAL A 132 25.41 -18.33 29.72
N MET A 133 25.52 -19.04 28.59
CA MET A 133 24.51 -19.02 27.52
C MET A 133 23.15 -19.54 28.00
N ILE A 134 23.14 -20.64 28.76
CA ILE A 134 21.92 -21.24 29.31
C ILE A 134 21.22 -20.28 30.28
N GLU A 135 21.98 -19.58 31.11
CA GLU A 135 21.46 -18.59 32.05
C GLU A 135 20.77 -17.42 31.31
N TYR A 136 21.41 -16.86 30.28
CA TYR A 136 20.80 -15.79 29.48
C TYR A 136 19.55 -16.24 28.72
N LEU A 137 19.54 -17.46 28.18
CA LEU A 137 18.34 -18.02 27.55
C LEU A 137 17.17 -18.12 28.53
N LYS A 138 17.43 -18.52 29.78
CA LYS A 138 16.42 -18.56 30.85
C LYS A 138 15.94 -17.16 31.22
N LEU A 139 16.84 -16.18 31.36
CA LEU A 139 16.51 -14.79 31.71
C LEU A 139 15.60 -14.07 30.69
N PHE A 140 15.65 -14.48 29.42
CA PHE A 140 14.77 -13.94 28.38
C PHE A 140 13.39 -14.60 28.32
N ASN A 141 13.23 -15.78 28.92
CA ASN A 141 11.99 -16.56 29.04
C ASN A 141 11.17 -16.57 27.73
N LEU A 142 11.82 -16.94 26.62
CA LEU A 142 11.18 -16.99 25.31
C LEU A 142 10.36 -18.27 25.16
N LYS A 143 9.13 -18.15 24.66
CA LYS A 143 8.27 -19.31 24.33
C LYS A 143 8.86 -20.21 23.25
N ARG A 144 9.73 -19.66 22.39
CA ARG A 144 10.39 -20.37 21.29
C ARG A 144 11.74 -20.92 21.77
N LYS A 145 12.03 -22.18 21.43
CA LYS A 145 13.33 -22.79 21.69
C LYS A 145 14.40 -22.14 20.81
N VAL A 146 15.31 -21.39 21.43
CA VAL A 146 16.46 -20.76 20.77
C VAL A 146 17.64 -21.72 20.82
N GLN A 147 18.37 -21.85 19.71
CA GLN A 147 19.58 -22.66 19.64
C GLN A 147 20.79 -21.77 19.36
N ILE A 148 21.86 -21.92 20.14
CA ILE A 148 23.11 -21.17 19.92
C ILE A 148 24.09 -22.07 19.15
N MET A 149 24.69 -21.53 18.12
CA MET A 149 25.58 -22.22 17.19
C MET A 149 26.87 -21.42 17.01
N VAL A 150 27.95 -22.10 16.64
CA VAL A 150 29.21 -21.48 16.24
C VAL A 150 29.49 -21.71 14.78
N ASN A 151 29.89 -20.63 14.11
CA ASN A 151 30.35 -20.68 12.74
C ASN A 151 31.34 -19.54 12.45
N ASP A 152 32.63 -19.85 12.46
CA ASP A 152 33.70 -18.87 12.17
C ASP A 152 33.78 -18.46 10.70
N ASN A 153 33.02 -19.12 9.80
CA ASN A 153 32.89 -18.66 8.42
C ASN A 153 32.00 -17.41 8.30
N LEU A 154 31.23 -17.09 9.34
CA LEU A 154 30.43 -15.87 9.42
C LEU A 154 31.22 -14.82 10.19
N LYS A 155 31.25 -13.58 9.68
CA LYS A 155 32.06 -12.49 10.26
C LYS A 155 31.37 -11.74 11.41
N VAL A 156 30.05 -11.79 11.45
CA VAL A 156 29.21 -11.08 12.42
C VAL A 156 28.23 -12.05 13.06
N PRO A 157 27.79 -11.81 14.31
CA PRO A 157 26.79 -12.65 14.94
C PRO A 157 25.48 -12.48 14.17
N ILE A 158 24.78 -13.58 13.92
CA ILE A 158 23.57 -13.59 13.09
C ILE A 158 22.47 -14.37 13.78
N THR A 159 21.30 -13.76 13.89
CA THR A 159 20.04 -14.45 14.20
C THR A 159 19.35 -14.93 12.93
N TYR A 160 18.97 -16.21 12.90
CA TYR A 160 18.24 -16.81 11.78
C TYR A 160 17.06 -17.68 12.23
N GLY A 161 15.96 -17.65 11.47
CA GLY A 161 14.78 -18.50 11.67
C GLY A 161 13.66 -17.87 12.51
N ILE A 162 12.41 -18.11 12.10
CA ILE A 162 11.21 -17.54 12.74
C ILE A 162 10.68 -18.46 13.86
N ILE A 163 10.43 -19.73 13.54
CA ILE A 163 9.79 -20.71 14.44
C ILE A 163 10.79 -21.27 15.46
N LYS A 164 11.96 -21.71 14.97
CA LYS A 164 13.09 -22.20 15.76
C LYS A 164 14.29 -21.27 15.53
N PRO A 165 14.33 -20.12 16.22
CA PRO A 165 15.39 -19.14 16.03
C PRO A 165 16.74 -19.72 16.46
N LYS A 166 17.76 -19.41 15.68
CA LYS A 166 19.15 -19.83 15.86
C LYS A 166 19.99 -18.57 15.99
N ILE A 167 20.83 -18.50 17.01
CA ILE A 167 21.85 -17.46 17.15
C ILE A 167 23.17 -18.10 16.75
N ILE A 168 23.87 -17.48 15.81
CA ILE A 168 25.18 -17.95 15.36
C ILE A 168 26.21 -16.93 15.82
N VAL A 169 27.16 -17.39 16.61
CA VAL A 169 28.27 -16.59 17.15
C VAL A 169 29.61 -17.13 16.65
N GLN A 170 30.66 -16.34 16.82
CA GLN A 170 32.04 -16.70 16.50
C GLN A 170 32.76 -17.22 17.74
N SER A 171 33.75 -18.09 17.53
CA SER A 171 34.53 -18.69 18.62
C SER A 171 35.18 -17.65 19.53
N TYR A 172 35.72 -16.56 18.98
CA TYR A 172 36.38 -15.49 19.75
C TYR A 172 35.44 -14.76 20.73
N MET A 173 34.13 -14.76 20.47
CA MET A 173 33.15 -14.14 21.36
C MET A 173 32.88 -14.97 22.60
N ILE A 174 33.16 -16.28 22.54
CA ILE A 174 32.90 -17.21 23.64
C ILE A 174 33.94 -17.03 24.74
N ASP A 175 35.14 -16.59 24.39
CA ASP A 175 36.27 -16.43 25.31
C ASP A 175 36.20 -15.13 26.13
N ASP A 176 35.30 -14.20 25.79
CA ASP A 176 35.05 -12.95 26.53
C ASP A 176 33.60 -12.92 27.04
N ASP A 177 33.40 -13.28 28.31
CA ASP A 177 32.08 -13.33 28.96
C ASP A 177 31.32 -11.99 28.90
N THR A 178 32.03 -10.86 28.94
CA THR A 178 31.41 -9.53 28.88
C THR A 178 30.91 -9.21 27.48
N LEU A 179 31.72 -9.50 26.47
CA LEU A 179 31.34 -9.39 25.06
C LEU A 179 30.17 -10.32 24.74
N LEU A 180 30.26 -11.58 25.16
CA LEU A 180 29.24 -12.61 24.95
C LEU A 180 27.90 -12.19 25.55
N LYS A 181 27.91 -11.65 26.78
CA LYS A 181 26.72 -11.12 27.46
C LYS A 181 25.99 -10.10 26.57
N TYR A 182 26.70 -9.07 26.11
CA TYR A 182 26.07 -8.00 25.34
C TYR A 182 25.60 -8.46 23.95
N VAL A 183 26.39 -9.30 23.27
CA VAL A 183 26.00 -9.91 21.99
C VAL A 183 24.75 -10.78 22.14
N LEU A 184 24.69 -11.67 23.14
CA LEU A 184 23.53 -12.53 23.34
C LEU A 184 22.28 -11.73 23.71
N VAL A 185 22.39 -10.74 24.58
CA VAL A 185 21.26 -9.86 24.94
C VAL A 185 20.75 -9.11 23.71
N HIS A 186 21.66 -8.69 22.81
CA HIS A 186 21.33 -8.05 21.54
C HIS A 186 20.55 -8.98 20.60
N GLU A 187 21.12 -10.15 20.28
CA GLU A 187 20.50 -11.14 19.39
C GLU A 187 19.17 -11.68 19.95
N LEU A 188 19.09 -11.94 21.26
CA LEU A 188 17.84 -12.36 21.91
C LEU A 188 16.76 -11.27 21.87
N THR A 189 17.16 -10.00 21.86
CA THR A 189 16.24 -8.87 21.70
C THR A 189 15.66 -8.84 20.28
N HIS A 190 16.46 -9.08 19.24
CA HIS A 190 15.97 -9.25 17.87
C HIS A 190 14.97 -10.41 17.76
N ILE A 191 15.30 -11.56 18.36
CA ILE A 191 14.39 -12.71 18.39
C ILE A 191 13.08 -12.31 19.04
N ARG A 192 13.12 -11.73 20.24
CA ARG A 192 11.92 -11.36 21.01
C ARG A 192 10.97 -10.43 20.22
N LYS A 193 11.54 -9.49 19.46
CA LYS A 193 10.79 -8.51 18.65
C LYS A 193 10.35 -9.04 17.30
N PHE A 194 10.79 -10.24 16.91
CA PHE A 194 10.58 -10.79 15.56
C PHE A 194 11.14 -9.87 14.46
N ASP A 195 12.30 -9.25 14.71
CA ASP A 195 12.91 -8.34 13.73
C ASP A 195 13.18 -9.04 12.39
N ILE A 196 13.43 -10.35 12.41
CA ILE A 196 13.52 -11.18 11.20
C ILE A 196 12.25 -11.10 10.34
N ILE A 197 11.04 -11.07 10.91
CA ILE A 197 9.79 -10.97 10.15
C ILE A 197 9.72 -9.59 9.48
N ILE A 198 10.06 -8.53 10.22
CA ILE A 198 10.09 -7.17 9.69
C ILE A 198 11.10 -7.04 8.55
N ASN A 199 12.27 -7.69 8.69
CA ASN A 199 13.30 -7.75 7.68
C ASN A 199 12.81 -8.43 6.39
N HIS A 200 12.09 -9.53 6.50
CA HIS A 200 11.51 -10.20 5.32
C HIS A 200 10.36 -9.37 4.73
N LEU A 201 9.52 -8.78 5.58
CA LEU A 201 8.36 -8.01 5.16
C LEU A 201 8.74 -6.79 4.32
N LYS A 202 9.76 -6.02 4.73
CA LYS A 202 10.17 -4.84 3.96
C LYS A 202 10.69 -5.21 2.56
N TYR A 203 11.45 -6.31 2.41
CA TYR A 203 11.95 -6.72 1.10
C TYR A 203 10.83 -7.31 0.23
N PHE A 204 9.87 -8.00 0.85
CA PHE A 204 8.66 -8.43 0.17
C PHE A 204 7.86 -7.24 -0.37
N ILE A 205 7.66 -6.19 0.45
CA ILE A 205 7.04 -4.93 0.01
C ILE A 205 7.86 -4.29 -1.11
N ALA A 206 9.19 -4.24 -1.00
CA ALA A 206 10.07 -3.68 -2.03
C ALA A 206 9.95 -4.45 -3.37
N CYS A 207 9.69 -5.75 -3.35
CA CYS A 207 9.43 -6.52 -4.57
C CYS A 207 8.08 -6.15 -5.21
N ILE A 208 7.03 -5.98 -4.40
CA ILE A 208 5.70 -5.57 -4.91
C ILE A 208 5.77 -4.17 -5.51
N TYR A 209 6.51 -3.28 -4.86
CA TYR A 209 6.66 -1.86 -5.21
C TYR A 209 8.00 -1.57 -5.87
N TRP A 210 8.54 -2.50 -6.67
CA TRP A 210 9.89 -2.38 -7.26
C TRP A 210 10.07 -1.16 -8.17
N TYR A 211 8.98 -0.65 -8.71
CA TYR A 211 8.97 0.56 -9.54
C TYR A 211 9.07 1.85 -8.71
N ASN A 212 9.08 1.76 -7.38
CA ASN A 212 9.29 2.88 -6.47
C ASN A 212 10.71 2.85 -5.89
N PRO A 213 11.66 3.65 -6.42
CA PRO A 213 13.03 3.65 -5.93
C PRO A 213 13.15 4.07 -4.46
N LEU A 214 12.19 4.86 -3.94
CA LEU A 214 12.20 5.26 -2.55
C LEU A 214 11.88 4.09 -1.61
N VAL A 215 11.07 3.11 -2.04
CA VAL A 215 10.79 1.91 -1.23
C VAL A 215 12.06 1.06 -1.04
N PHE A 216 12.94 1.01 -2.03
CA PHE A 216 14.26 0.40 -1.87
C PHE A 216 15.16 1.23 -0.94
N ALA A 217 15.21 2.55 -1.13
CA ALA A 217 16.05 3.42 -0.31
C ALA A 217 15.71 3.33 1.18
N ILE A 218 14.42 3.24 1.53
CA ILE A 218 13.98 3.10 2.92
C ILE A 218 14.31 1.74 3.55
N CYS A 219 14.62 0.69 2.76
CA CYS A 219 14.92 -0.63 3.35
C CYS A 219 16.13 -0.55 4.29
N ASN A 220 17.19 0.18 3.90
CA ASN A 220 18.37 0.42 4.74
C ASN A 220 18.02 1.28 5.95
N TYR A 221 17.16 2.29 5.78
CA TYR A 221 16.72 3.17 6.87
C TYR A 221 15.84 2.46 7.90
N ILE A 222 15.03 1.49 7.47
CA ILE A 222 14.27 0.60 8.36
C ILE A 222 15.23 -0.28 9.15
N GLU A 223 16.28 -0.84 8.54
CA GLU A 223 17.31 -1.62 9.26
C GLU A 223 17.96 -0.80 10.36
N GLU A 224 18.47 0.39 10.01
CA GLU A 224 19.08 1.29 10.98
C GLU A 224 18.14 1.60 12.16
N ASP A 225 16.87 1.87 11.90
CA ASP A 225 15.90 2.18 12.96
C ASP A 225 15.57 0.94 13.82
N LEU A 226 15.57 -0.27 13.24
CA LEU A 226 15.41 -1.52 13.98
C LEU A 226 16.61 -1.80 14.89
N GLU A 227 17.82 -1.57 14.40
CA GLU A 227 19.08 -1.67 15.15
C GLU A 227 19.12 -0.67 16.31
N ILE A 228 18.78 0.60 16.05
CA ILE A 228 18.69 1.65 17.09
C ILE A 228 17.64 1.28 18.15
N LEU A 229 16.49 0.73 17.73
CA LEU A 229 15.48 0.26 18.66
C LEU A 229 16.00 -0.93 19.48
N CYS A 230 16.73 -1.87 18.87
CA CYS A 230 17.36 -2.99 19.56
C CYS A 230 18.31 -2.48 20.65
N ASP A 231 19.24 -1.56 20.31
CA ASP A 231 20.19 -0.96 21.25
C ASP A 231 19.50 -0.31 22.46
N LYS A 232 18.43 0.47 22.22
CA LYS A 232 17.66 1.12 23.28
C LYS A 232 16.97 0.13 24.22
N LEU A 233 16.64 -1.06 23.73
CA LEU A 233 15.98 -2.12 24.50
C LEU A 233 16.98 -3.00 25.23
N VAL A 234 18.17 -3.24 24.64
CA VAL A 234 19.31 -3.87 25.32
C VAL A 234 19.66 -3.07 26.58
N LEU A 235 19.86 -1.74 26.45
CA LEU A 235 20.13 -0.87 27.59
C LEU A 235 19.00 -0.89 28.63
N LYS A 236 17.75 -1.00 28.19
CA LYS A 236 16.59 -1.14 29.11
C LYS A 236 16.66 -2.44 29.91
N LYS A 237 17.13 -3.52 29.29
CA LYS A 237 17.14 -4.87 29.85
C LYS A 237 18.34 -5.10 30.78
N VAL A 238 19.51 -4.58 30.43
CA VAL A 238 20.73 -4.66 31.27
C VAL A 238 20.68 -3.65 32.41
N GLY A 239 19.99 -2.51 32.21
CA GLY A 239 19.83 -1.45 33.19
C GLY A 239 20.40 -0.14 32.67
N GLU A 240 19.69 0.97 32.91
CA GLU A 240 20.00 2.28 32.31
C GLU A 240 21.06 3.08 33.12
N THR A 241 22.03 2.40 33.73
CA THR A 241 23.16 3.05 34.42
C THR A 241 24.21 3.52 33.40
N ASN A 242 24.99 4.54 33.77
CA ASN A 242 26.07 5.03 32.90
C ASN A 242 27.17 3.98 32.68
N GLU A 243 27.36 3.07 33.65
CA GLU A 243 28.33 1.98 33.60
C GLU A 243 27.92 0.92 32.57
N HIS A 244 26.71 0.35 32.66
CA HIS A 244 26.22 -0.61 31.66
C HIS A 244 26.18 -0.02 30.25
N LYS A 245 25.88 1.28 30.14
CA LYS A 245 25.93 1.97 28.86
C LYS A 245 27.36 2.04 28.31
N LYS A 246 28.36 2.31 29.15
CA LYS A 246 29.77 2.33 28.76
C LYS A 246 30.23 0.94 28.31
N GLU A 247 29.97 -0.09 29.11
CA GLU A 247 30.32 -1.47 28.78
C GLU A 247 29.67 -1.95 27.47
N TYR A 248 28.40 -1.60 27.23
CA TYR A 248 27.73 -1.93 25.98
C TYR A 248 28.40 -1.25 24.78
N LEU A 249 28.73 0.05 24.89
CA LEU A 249 29.45 0.78 23.84
C LEU A 249 30.85 0.18 23.59
N GLU A 250 31.56 -0.23 24.63
CA GLU A 250 32.85 -0.92 24.51
C GLU A 250 32.70 -2.28 23.81
N SER A 251 31.63 -3.04 24.10
CA SER A 251 31.34 -4.28 23.38
C SER A 251 31.09 -4.03 21.88
N MET A 252 30.37 -2.96 21.53
CA MET A 252 30.14 -2.57 20.13
C MET A 252 31.46 -2.19 19.43
N ILE A 253 32.38 -1.52 20.12
CA ILE A 253 33.71 -1.18 19.56
C ILE A 253 34.54 -2.45 19.35
N LYS A 254 34.60 -3.35 20.33
CA LYS A 254 35.30 -4.65 20.21
C LYS A 254 34.80 -5.48 19.02
N LEU A 255 33.50 -5.45 18.73
CA LEU A 255 32.94 -6.13 17.55
C LEU A 255 33.49 -5.53 16.25
N ILE A 256 33.49 -4.20 16.13
CA ILE A 256 33.99 -3.50 14.95
C ILE A 256 35.50 -3.73 14.75
N GLU A 257 36.30 -3.70 15.82
CA GLU A 257 37.75 -3.91 15.74
C GLU A 257 38.14 -5.30 15.22
N ASN A 258 37.29 -6.29 15.46
CA ASN A 258 37.49 -7.67 15.00
C ASN A 258 36.93 -7.92 13.59
N GLU A 259 36.22 -6.98 12.97
CA GLU A 259 35.80 -7.10 11.57
C GLU A 259 36.95 -6.76 10.60
N ASP A 260 37.26 -7.66 9.66
CA ASP A 260 38.30 -7.45 8.63
C ASP A 260 38.06 -6.22 7.74
N GLU A 261 36.81 -5.73 7.64
CA GLU A 261 36.45 -4.53 6.88
C GLU A 261 37.07 -3.26 7.48
N PHE A 262 37.26 -3.24 8.80
CA PHE A 262 37.96 -2.18 9.53
C PHE A 262 39.43 -2.06 9.10
N LYS A 263 40.05 -3.18 8.73
CA LYS A 263 41.42 -3.22 8.20
C LYS A 263 41.50 -2.75 6.73
N ARG A 264 40.38 -2.55 6.03
CA ARG A 264 40.35 -2.44 4.55
C ARG A 264 39.54 -1.25 3.94
N LYS A 265 39.51 -0.07 4.58
CA LYS A 265 39.22 1.26 3.95
C LYS A 265 37.83 1.90 4.16
N LEU A 266 37.13 1.71 5.29
CA LEU A 266 36.03 2.63 5.64
C LEU A 266 36.47 3.58 6.77
N PRO A 267 36.47 4.91 6.58
CA PRO A 267 36.70 5.85 7.66
C PRO A 267 35.69 5.59 8.78
N LEU A 268 36.15 5.48 10.04
CA LEU A 268 35.32 5.26 11.23
C LEU A 268 34.02 6.09 11.20
N LYS A 269 34.12 7.35 10.75
CA LYS A 269 33.03 8.33 10.61
C LYS A 269 31.83 7.86 9.77
N LEU A 270 31.99 6.86 8.91
CA LEU A 270 30.97 6.32 8.01
C LEU A 270 30.39 4.98 8.48
N HIS A 271 30.84 4.42 9.60
CA HIS A 271 30.32 3.16 10.11
C HIS A 271 28.94 3.35 10.79
N PRO A 272 27.89 2.59 10.42
CA PRO A 272 26.54 2.71 10.99
C PRO A 272 26.52 2.62 12.54
N THR A 273 27.44 1.85 13.11
CA THR A 273 27.59 1.69 14.56
C THR A 273 27.98 2.99 15.27
N LEU A 274 28.75 3.90 14.65
CA LEU A 274 29.06 5.20 15.27
C LEU A 274 27.82 6.08 15.42
N GLU A 275 26.91 6.06 14.44
CA GLU A 275 25.66 6.82 14.51
C GLU A 275 24.76 6.29 15.64
N ARG A 276 24.64 4.97 15.75
CA ARG A 276 23.94 4.28 16.86
C ARG A 276 24.49 4.71 18.22
N MET A 277 25.81 4.68 18.40
CA MET A 277 26.46 5.13 19.63
C MET A 277 26.18 6.60 19.98
N LYS A 278 26.22 7.51 18.99
CA LYS A 278 25.87 8.93 19.19
C LYS A 278 24.41 9.10 19.60
N ILE A 279 23.49 8.36 18.98
CA ILE A 279 22.07 8.39 19.31
C ILE A 279 21.83 7.89 20.73
N MET A 280 22.42 6.76 21.12
CA MET A 280 22.34 6.23 22.47
C MET A 280 22.87 7.23 23.50
N LYS A 281 23.96 7.93 23.20
CA LYS A 281 24.51 8.98 24.10
C LYS A 281 23.55 10.16 24.28
N ARG A 282 22.87 10.61 23.22
CA ARG A 282 22.01 11.80 23.20
C ARG A 282 20.53 11.54 23.51
N TYR A 283 20.13 10.28 23.60
CA TYR A 283 18.74 9.90 23.81
C TYR A 283 18.19 10.46 25.12
N LYS A 284 17.14 11.28 25.01
CA LYS A 284 16.37 11.81 26.15
C LYS A 284 14.94 12.06 25.70
N LEU A 285 13.99 11.41 26.37
CA LEU A 285 12.56 11.59 26.09
C LEU A 285 12.16 13.06 26.32
N SER A 286 11.45 13.63 25.35
CA SER A 286 10.95 15.01 25.39
C SER A 286 9.48 15.03 24.99
N ILE A 287 8.69 15.87 25.66
CA ILE A 287 7.26 16.08 25.34
C ILE A 287 7.10 16.53 23.89
N ILE A 288 7.96 17.44 23.41
CA ILE A 288 7.96 17.92 22.01
C ILE A 288 8.26 16.75 21.05
N GLY A 289 9.12 15.81 21.44
CA GLY A 289 9.41 14.60 20.67
C GLY A 289 8.21 13.64 20.58
N VAL A 290 7.37 13.57 21.61
CA VAL A 290 6.14 12.77 21.58
C VAL A 290 5.05 13.48 20.75
N LEU A 291 4.87 14.78 20.93
CA LEU A 291 3.90 15.58 20.16
C LEU A 291 4.21 15.56 18.66
N SER A 292 5.49 15.67 18.27
CA SER A 292 5.90 15.56 16.87
C SER A 292 5.61 14.18 16.27
N LEU A 293 5.78 13.09 17.03
CA LEU A 293 5.39 11.74 16.59
C LEU A 293 3.87 11.66 16.33
N VAL A 294 3.05 12.18 17.25
CA VAL A 294 1.58 12.19 17.11
C VAL A 294 1.18 12.99 15.87
N LEU A 295 1.74 14.19 15.70
CA LEU A 295 1.47 15.04 14.55
C LEU A 295 1.81 14.36 13.22
N VAL A 296 3.00 13.79 13.09
CA VAL A 296 3.43 13.11 11.85
C VAL A 296 2.60 11.86 11.58
N SER A 297 2.19 11.13 12.62
CA SER A 297 1.30 9.97 12.49
C SER A 297 -0.07 10.40 11.95
N LEU A 298 -0.65 11.47 12.50
CA LEU A 298 -1.94 12.02 12.02
C LEU A 298 -1.86 12.49 10.57
N ILE A 299 -0.80 13.20 10.20
CA ILE A 299 -0.58 13.64 8.81
C ILE A 299 -0.40 12.43 7.89
N SER A 300 0.34 11.40 8.31
CA SER A 300 0.56 10.20 7.50
C SER A 300 -0.75 9.43 7.22
N VAL A 301 -1.67 9.39 8.19
CA VAL A 301 -2.98 8.74 8.04
C VAL A 301 -3.84 9.41 6.96
N THR A 302 -3.64 10.70 6.66
CA THR A 302 -4.38 11.38 5.58
C THR A 302 -4.15 10.73 4.20
N SER A 303 -3.01 10.07 3.99
CA SER A 303 -2.72 9.37 2.72
C SER A 303 -3.61 8.16 2.47
N PHE A 304 -4.28 7.65 3.51
CA PHE A 304 -5.28 6.57 3.41
C PHE A 304 -6.64 7.09 2.91
N ALA A 305 -6.85 8.40 2.93
CA ALA A 305 -8.10 9.02 2.50
C ALA A 305 -8.01 9.53 1.07
N ASN A 306 -9.17 9.58 0.43
CA ASN A 306 -9.43 10.22 -0.85
C ASN A 306 -10.60 11.18 -0.65
N VAL A 307 -10.46 12.43 -1.06
CA VAL A 307 -11.57 13.39 -1.05
C VAL A 307 -12.16 13.51 -2.45
N GLU A 308 -13.49 13.49 -2.50
CA GLU A 308 -14.28 13.74 -3.70
C GLU A 308 -15.30 14.85 -3.41
N ILE A 309 -15.28 15.89 -4.24
CA ILE A 309 -16.26 16.97 -4.21
C ILE A 309 -17.32 16.63 -5.26
N ASN A 310 -18.52 16.31 -4.80
CA ASN A 310 -19.69 16.22 -5.66
C ASN A 310 -20.25 17.63 -5.84
N LYS A 311 -20.26 18.12 -7.08
CA LYS A 311 -21.15 19.21 -7.46
C LYS A 311 -22.59 18.68 -7.27
N ASP A 312 -23.43 19.37 -6.50
CA ASP A 312 -24.83 18.95 -6.27
C ASP A 312 -25.72 19.36 -7.45
N ASN A 313 -25.25 19.15 -8.68
CA ASN A 313 -26.08 19.34 -9.87
C ASN A 313 -26.78 18.00 -10.16
N ARG A 314 -27.66 17.57 -9.26
CA ARG A 314 -28.68 16.58 -9.60
C ARG A 314 -29.81 17.33 -10.28
N THR A 315 -29.76 17.44 -11.60
CA THR A 315 -30.92 17.91 -12.36
C THR A 315 -31.92 16.76 -12.39
N VAL A 316 -32.96 16.87 -11.58
CA VAL A 316 -34.17 16.06 -11.78
C VAL A 316 -34.95 16.75 -12.89
N SER A 317 -34.72 16.32 -14.13
CA SER A 317 -35.53 16.75 -15.25
C SER A 317 -36.84 15.95 -15.22
N SER A 318 -37.96 16.68 -15.36
CA SER A 318 -39.33 16.19 -15.65
C SER A 318 -39.79 14.84 -15.07
N VAL A 319 -40.87 14.88 -14.28
CA VAL A 319 -41.71 13.71 -14.03
C VAL A 319 -42.52 13.42 -15.28
N SER A 320 -42.20 12.35 -16.01
CA SER A 320 -43.07 11.83 -17.06
C SER A 320 -44.14 10.91 -16.45
N PRO A 321 -45.45 11.22 -16.57
CA PRO A 321 -46.50 10.31 -16.14
C PRO A 321 -46.69 9.24 -17.23
N VAL A 322 -46.08 8.07 -17.02
CA VAL A 322 -46.48 6.85 -17.73
C VAL A 322 -47.15 5.97 -16.68
N GLU A 323 -48.43 5.63 -16.91
CA GLU A 323 -49.30 4.76 -16.10
C GLU A 323 -48.71 4.33 -14.74
N ASP A 324 -49.13 5.04 -13.69
CA ASP A 324 -48.90 4.78 -12.25
C ASP A 324 -47.45 4.73 -11.71
N ILE A 325 -46.41 5.05 -12.49
CA ILE A 325 -45.02 5.12 -11.99
C ILE A 325 -44.45 6.53 -12.20
N LYS A 326 -44.17 7.26 -11.11
CA LYS A 326 -43.35 8.49 -11.15
C LYS A 326 -41.89 8.10 -11.39
N ILE A 327 -41.37 8.40 -12.58
CA ILE A 327 -39.95 8.23 -12.90
C ILE A 327 -39.24 9.56 -12.64
N TYR A 328 -38.14 9.50 -11.90
CA TYR A 328 -37.26 10.64 -11.68
C TYR A 328 -36.06 10.49 -12.61
N GLU A 329 -35.86 11.39 -13.56
CA GLU A 329 -34.62 11.41 -14.32
C GLU A 329 -33.50 11.89 -13.39
N ILE A 330 -32.38 11.19 -13.39
CA ILE A 330 -31.20 11.54 -12.58
C ILE A 330 -30.04 11.66 -13.55
N ASN A 331 -29.33 12.78 -13.50
CA ASN A 331 -28.04 12.93 -14.17
C ASN A 331 -27.10 13.74 -13.27
N GLU A 332 -26.29 13.03 -12.48
CA GLU A 332 -25.38 13.67 -11.54
C GLU A 332 -24.24 14.36 -12.31
N ASN A 333 -24.19 15.69 -12.24
CA ASN A 333 -23.15 16.53 -12.83
C ASN A 333 -23.07 16.52 -14.36
N ASN A 334 -24.16 16.15 -15.05
CA ASN A 334 -24.18 16.00 -16.51
C ASN A 334 -23.04 15.09 -17.03
N ARG A 335 -22.65 14.10 -16.22
CA ARG A 335 -21.56 13.18 -16.52
C ARG A 335 -21.93 12.18 -17.60
N THR A 336 -23.21 11.88 -17.72
CA THR A 336 -23.75 11.04 -18.78
C THR A 336 -24.46 11.92 -19.80
N LYS A 337 -24.12 11.78 -21.08
CA LYS A 337 -24.77 12.51 -22.17
C LYS A 337 -25.10 11.55 -23.31
N GLU A 338 -26.24 11.75 -23.95
CA GLU A 338 -26.51 11.11 -25.23
C GLU A 338 -25.55 11.69 -26.27
N ILE A 339 -24.95 10.81 -27.08
CA ILE A 339 -23.99 11.17 -28.12
C ILE A 339 -24.43 10.60 -29.48
N THR A 340 -23.96 11.23 -30.56
CA THR A 340 -24.23 10.78 -31.93
C THR A 340 -23.40 9.56 -32.30
N GLU A 341 -23.79 8.83 -33.35
CA GLU A 341 -23.00 7.71 -33.87
C GLU A 341 -21.61 8.14 -34.34
N GLU A 342 -21.46 9.36 -34.88
CA GLU A 342 -20.16 9.91 -35.27
C GLU A 342 -19.23 10.10 -34.07
N GLU A 343 -19.74 10.66 -32.96
CA GLU A 343 -18.96 10.81 -31.73
C GLU A 343 -18.63 9.45 -31.12
N TYR A 344 -19.58 8.50 -31.10
CA TYR A 344 -19.36 7.14 -30.64
C TYR A 344 -18.24 6.45 -31.43
N ASN A 345 -18.28 6.56 -32.76
CA ASN A 345 -17.25 6.03 -33.61
C ASN A 345 -15.92 6.71 -33.32
N SER A 346 -15.85 8.04 -33.22
CA SER A 346 -14.58 8.74 -32.91
C SER A 346 -13.90 8.27 -31.60
N LEU A 347 -14.68 7.96 -30.57
CA LEU A 347 -14.19 7.46 -29.28
C LEU A 347 -13.75 5.99 -29.35
N ASN A 348 -14.31 5.21 -30.30
CA ASN A 348 -14.11 3.78 -30.43
C ASN A 348 -13.22 3.37 -31.63
N VAL A 349 -12.93 4.28 -32.57
CA VAL A 349 -12.24 4.06 -33.86
C VAL A 349 -10.71 4.23 -33.79
N ASN A 350 -10.10 4.10 -32.61
CA ASN A 350 -8.64 3.95 -32.53
C ASN A 350 -8.18 2.50 -32.21
N PRO A 351 -8.29 1.53 -33.14
CA PRO A 351 -7.68 0.21 -33.00
C PRO A 351 -6.15 0.19 -33.27
N ASN A 352 -5.57 1.28 -33.79
CA ASN A 352 -4.20 1.25 -34.35
C ASN A 352 -3.08 1.78 -33.42
N SER A 353 -3.35 2.07 -32.16
CA SER A 353 -2.31 2.25 -31.13
C SER A 353 -2.29 1.04 -30.18
N GLN A 354 -1.60 -0.02 -30.60
CA GLN A 354 -1.21 -1.19 -29.78
C GLN A 354 -2.33 -1.88 -28.97
N LEU A 355 -3.00 -2.90 -29.53
CA LEU A 355 -3.61 -4.01 -28.76
C LEU A 355 -4.36 -3.58 -27.46
N GLY A 356 -5.16 -2.51 -27.53
CA GLY A 356 -5.72 -1.85 -26.36
C GLY A 356 -6.91 -2.60 -25.76
N LEU A 357 -6.67 -3.52 -24.85
CA LEU A 357 -7.72 -4.11 -23.99
C LEU A 357 -8.36 -3.00 -23.13
N ARG A 358 -9.66 -2.79 -23.33
CA ARG A 358 -10.46 -1.78 -22.64
C ARG A 358 -10.74 -2.19 -21.18
N SER A 359 -10.86 -1.22 -20.26
CA SER A 359 -11.36 -1.48 -18.89
C SER A 359 -12.75 -2.11 -18.90
N ALA A 360 -13.60 -1.66 -19.82
CA ALA A 360 -14.90 -2.25 -20.12
C ALA A 360 -14.98 -2.55 -21.61
N ASP A 361 -15.24 -3.82 -21.94
CA ASP A 361 -15.45 -4.35 -23.29
C ASP A 361 -16.52 -5.44 -23.21
N ILE A 362 -17.78 -5.01 -23.15
CA ILE A 362 -18.93 -5.91 -23.02
C ILE A 362 -19.75 -5.75 -24.28
N SER A 363 -19.99 -6.84 -24.99
CA SER A 363 -20.96 -6.93 -26.08
C SER A 363 -21.89 -8.09 -25.78
N ASP A 364 -23.20 -7.83 -25.72
CA ASP A 364 -24.21 -8.84 -25.38
C ASP A 364 -25.51 -8.59 -26.14
N THR A 365 -26.20 -9.68 -26.49
CA THR A 365 -27.54 -9.66 -27.10
C THR A 365 -28.50 -10.29 -26.11
N GLN A 366 -29.49 -9.53 -25.64
CA GLN A 366 -30.38 -9.98 -24.57
C GLN A 366 -31.85 -9.93 -24.96
N THR A 367 -32.62 -10.85 -24.37
CA THR A 367 -34.08 -10.80 -24.35
C THR A 367 -34.53 -10.76 -22.89
N ILE A 368 -35.01 -9.59 -22.45
CA ILE A 368 -35.54 -9.40 -21.10
C ILE A 368 -37.04 -9.71 -21.12
N GLY A 369 -37.47 -10.59 -20.20
CA GLY A 369 -38.87 -10.92 -20.02
C GLY A 369 -39.71 -9.78 -19.44
N ARG A 370 -40.97 -10.08 -19.11
CA ARG A 370 -41.93 -9.12 -18.55
C ARG A 370 -41.38 -8.45 -17.29
N TYR A 371 -41.30 -7.12 -17.29
CA TYR A 371 -40.74 -6.32 -16.18
C TYR A 371 -39.36 -6.78 -15.69
N GLY A 372 -38.60 -7.46 -16.56
CA GLY A 372 -37.32 -8.03 -16.19
C GLY A 372 -36.21 -6.99 -16.09
N THR A 373 -35.11 -7.39 -15.45
CA THR A 373 -33.93 -6.55 -15.25
C THR A 373 -32.67 -7.31 -15.68
N LYS A 374 -31.73 -6.60 -16.30
CA LYS A 374 -30.39 -7.11 -16.61
C LYS A 374 -29.35 -6.12 -16.12
N GLU A 375 -28.31 -6.63 -15.47
CA GLU A 375 -27.22 -5.84 -14.93
C GLU A 375 -25.89 -6.22 -15.58
N TYR A 376 -25.09 -5.21 -15.88
CA TYR A 376 -23.72 -5.33 -16.39
C TYR A 376 -22.78 -4.62 -15.43
N SER A 377 -21.90 -5.38 -14.77
CA SER A 377 -20.97 -4.83 -13.79
C SER A 377 -19.54 -4.92 -14.27
N PHE A 378 -18.81 -3.81 -14.12
CA PHE A 378 -17.40 -3.68 -14.49
C PHE A 378 -16.69 -2.69 -13.55
N ASP A 379 -15.37 -2.66 -13.56
CA ASP A 379 -14.56 -1.73 -12.78
C ASP A 379 -13.72 -0.90 -13.75
N MET A 380 -13.62 0.41 -13.49
CA MET A 380 -12.78 1.31 -14.28
C MET A 380 -11.28 1.16 -13.95
N SER A 381 -10.90 0.21 -13.10
CA SER A 381 -9.51 -0.21 -12.92
C SER A 381 -9.00 -1.04 -14.10
N SER A 382 -8.25 -0.41 -15.01
CA SER A 382 -7.63 -1.13 -16.14
C SER A 382 -6.50 -2.05 -15.68
N ASN A 383 -6.44 -3.25 -16.26
CA ASN A 383 -5.29 -4.14 -16.13
C ASN A 383 -4.18 -3.82 -17.15
N ASN A 384 -4.54 -3.27 -18.32
CA ASN A 384 -3.70 -3.34 -19.51
C ASN A 384 -3.47 -1.98 -20.22
N THR A 385 -4.08 -0.88 -19.77
CA THR A 385 -3.96 0.46 -20.39
C THR A 385 -3.77 1.56 -19.34
N ALA A 386 -3.23 2.71 -19.78
CA ALA A 386 -3.32 3.95 -19.00
C ALA A 386 -4.80 4.36 -18.88
N TYR A 387 -5.16 4.88 -17.70
CA TYR A 387 -6.47 5.40 -17.31
C TYR A 387 -7.50 5.62 -18.43
N HIS A 388 -8.66 4.97 -18.32
CA HIS A 388 -9.83 5.30 -19.14
C HIS A 388 -10.58 6.49 -18.54
N ASP A 389 -10.88 7.50 -19.36
CA ASP A 389 -11.59 8.72 -18.95
C ASP A 389 -13.10 8.50 -18.77
N GLY A 390 -13.63 7.42 -19.35
CA GLY A 390 -15.05 7.11 -19.28
C GLY A 390 -15.41 5.82 -20.00
N PHE A 391 -16.70 5.59 -20.16
CA PHE A 391 -17.23 4.52 -20.99
C PHE A 391 -18.43 4.98 -21.80
N THR A 392 -18.65 4.31 -22.92
CA THR A 392 -19.83 4.44 -23.75
C THR A 392 -20.74 3.24 -23.50
N THR A 393 -22.06 3.46 -23.49
CA THR A 393 -23.09 2.42 -23.43
C THR A 393 -23.98 2.61 -24.66
N LYS A 394 -23.81 1.76 -25.68
CA LYS A 394 -24.62 1.76 -26.89
C LYS A 394 -25.68 0.67 -26.76
N ILE A 395 -26.95 1.03 -26.85
CA ILE A 395 -28.08 0.11 -26.89
C ILE A 395 -28.70 0.21 -28.29
N SER A 396 -28.69 -0.89 -29.02
CA SER A 396 -29.11 -0.95 -30.43
C SER A 396 -30.06 -2.13 -30.68
N ASN A 397 -30.65 -2.18 -31.88
CA ASN A 397 -31.59 -3.23 -32.30
C ASN A 397 -32.74 -3.48 -31.31
N VAL A 398 -33.23 -2.41 -30.68
CA VAL A 398 -34.29 -2.49 -29.68
C VAL A 398 -35.61 -2.88 -30.35
N SER A 399 -36.22 -3.96 -29.89
CA SER A 399 -37.53 -4.41 -30.36
C SER A 399 -38.40 -4.94 -29.22
N CYS A 400 -39.67 -4.54 -29.23
CA CYS A 400 -40.71 -4.98 -28.30
C CYS A 400 -42.04 -4.95 -29.06
N ARG A 401 -42.91 -5.94 -28.81
CA ARG A 401 -44.17 -6.11 -29.57
C ARG A 401 -45.12 -4.91 -29.43
N ASP A 402 -45.15 -4.31 -28.24
CA ASP A 402 -46.07 -3.22 -27.89
C ASP A 402 -45.37 -1.85 -27.80
N GLY A 403 -44.26 -1.70 -28.56
CA GLY A 403 -43.36 -0.56 -28.46
C GLY A 403 -42.34 -0.74 -27.33
N ALA A 404 -41.11 -0.27 -27.56
CA ALA A 404 -40.06 -0.34 -26.56
C ALA A 404 -40.28 0.72 -25.49
N ASN A 405 -40.06 0.35 -24.23
CA ASN A 405 -40.00 1.28 -23.10
C ASN A 405 -39.13 0.62 -22.03
N PHE A 406 -37.94 1.14 -21.84
CA PHE A 406 -36.95 0.58 -20.95
C PHE A 406 -36.15 1.68 -20.25
N GLU A 407 -35.80 1.40 -19.01
CA GLU A 407 -35.05 2.34 -18.17
C GLU A 407 -33.58 1.91 -18.12
N VAL A 408 -32.68 2.89 -18.22
CA VAL A 408 -31.25 2.71 -18.04
C VAL A 408 -30.83 3.39 -16.75
N ILE A 409 -30.22 2.62 -15.85
CA ILE A 409 -29.67 3.11 -14.58
C ILE A 409 -28.16 2.87 -14.61
N ILE A 410 -27.38 3.89 -14.28
CA ILE A 410 -25.93 3.76 -14.08
C ILE A 410 -25.63 4.05 -12.62
N GLN A 411 -25.04 3.06 -11.97
CA GLN A 411 -24.57 3.15 -10.59
C GLN A 411 -23.04 3.18 -10.56
N GLU A 412 -22.51 4.07 -9.72
CA GLU A 412 -21.12 4.17 -9.34
C GLU A 412 -20.96 3.73 -7.88
N ASN A 413 -20.25 2.62 -7.66
CA ASN A 413 -20.18 1.88 -6.42
C ASN A 413 -21.59 1.54 -5.88
N THR A 414 -22.08 2.23 -4.85
CA THR A 414 -23.45 2.08 -4.33
C THR A 414 -24.36 3.26 -4.68
N ARG A 415 -23.88 4.25 -5.44
CA ARG A 415 -24.60 5.50 -5.73
C ARG A 415 -25.11 5.50 -7.16
N GLU A 416 -26.37 5.85 -7.34
CA GLU A 416 -26.93 6.07 -8.67
C GLU A 416 -26.51 7.44 -9.20
N ILE A 417 -25.87 7.44 -10.37
CA ILE A 417 -25.37 8.67 -11.01
C ILE A 417 -26.19 9.04 -12.25
N TYR A 418 -26.92 8.08 -12.82
CA TYR A 418 -27.76 8.30 -13.98
C TYR A 418 -28.99 7.39 -13.96
N ARG A 419 -30.15 7.94 -14.34
CA ARG A 419 -31.41 7.23 -14.56
C ARG A 419 -32.20 7.98 -15.61
N GLU A 420 -32.54 7.31 -16.70
CA GLU A 420 -33.39 7.88 -17.75
C GLU A 420 -34.17 6.76 -18.46
N ASN A 421 -35.33 7.10 -19.00
CA ASN A 421 -36.21 6.17 -19.69
C ASN A 421 -36.16 6.39 -21.20
N PHE A 422 -36.13 5.29 -21.96
CA PHE A 422 -36.00 5.32 -23.41
C PHE A 422 -37.05 4.45 -24.08
N ASP A 423 -37.55 4.93 -25.22
CA ASP A 423 -38.44 4.22 -26.13
C ASP A 423 -37.75 3.85 -27.45
N ARG A 424 -36.48 4.22 -27.61
CA ARG A 424 -35.65 4.02 -28.80
C ARG A 424 -34.24 3.56 -28.45
N ALA A 425 -33.49 3.15 -29.47
CA ALA A 425 -32.05 2.94 -29.37
C ALA A 425 -31.34 4.22 -28.90
N VAL A 426 -30.33 4.08 -28.05
CA VAL A 426 -29.62 5.21 -27.42
C VAL A 426 -28.14 4.89 -27.28
N THR A 427 -27.30 5.91 -27.42
CA THR A 427 -25.87 5.82 -27.11
C THR A 427 -25.51 6.85 -26.06
N LEU A 428 -25.06 6.37 -24.90
CA LEU A 428 -24.69 7.20 -23.77
C LEU A 428 -23.17 7.23 -23.60
N LYS A 429 -22.62 8.42 -23.36
CA LYS A 429 -21.22 8.63 -22.96
C LYS A 429 -21.20 9.04 -21.50
N THR A 430 -20.52 8.27 -20.67
CA THR A 430 -20.39 8.52 -19.24
C THR A 430 -18.94 8.78 -18.87
N GLU A 431 -18.67 9.98 -18.32
CA GLU A 431 -17.40 10.29 -17.67
C GLU A 431 -17.25 9.45 -16.41
N ALA A 432 -16.21 8.61 -16.34
CA ALA A 432 -16.03 7.66 -15.26
C ALA A 432 -14.81 7.99 -14.41
N ARG A 433 -14.85 7.55 -13.15
CA ARG A 433 -13.82 7.83 -12.14
C ARG A 433 -12.97 6.60 -11.88
N ARG A 434 -11.72 6.86 -11.50
CA ARG A 434 -10.69 5.84 -11.33
C ARG A 434 -10.97 4.91 -10.14
N ASN A 435 -10.79 3.61 -10.36
CA ASN A 435 -10.95 2.54 -9.35
C ASN A 435 -12.38 2.41 -8.78
N ASN A 436 -13.37 3.05 -9.41
CA ASN A 436 -14.77 2.90 -9.03
C ASN A 436 -15.40 1.77 -9.86
N LYS A 437 -16.27 1.02 -9.19
CA LYS A 437 -17.09 -0.02 -9.80
C LYS A 437 -18.32 0.63 -10.41
N TYR A 438 -18.69 0.17 -11.60
CA TYR A 438 -19.91 0.61 -12.28
C TYR A 438 -20.84 -0.56 -12.50
N ILE A 439 -22.14 -0.26 -12.43
CA ILE A 439 -23.22 -1.17 -12.80
C ILE A 439 -24.13 -0.42 -13.74
N VAL A 440 -24.32 -0.96 -14.94
CA VAL A 440 -25.32 -0.50 -15.90
C VAL A 440 -26.48 -1.48 -15.85
N THR A 441 -27.65 -0.99 -15.47
CA THR A 441 -28.87 -1.78 -15.32
C THR A 441 -29.90 -1.37 -16.36
N ILE A 442 -30.44 -2.34 -17.08
CA ILE A 442 -31.55 -2.16 -18.01
C ILE A 442 -32.78 -2.82 -17.43
N ILE A 443 -33.86 -2.04 -17.31
CA ILE A 443 -35.16 -2.52 -16.79
C ILE A 443 -36.19 -2.42 -17.90
N ASN A 444 -36.81 -3.54 -18.27
CA ASN A 444 -37.96 -3.56 -19.16
C ASN A 444 -39.18 -3.01 -18.41
N ARG A 445 -39.88 -2.00 -18.96
CA ARG A 445 -41.08 -1.43 -18.35
C ARG A 445 -42.38 -1.94 -18.97
N LYS A 446 -42.30 -2.89 -19.89
CA LYS A 446 -43.45 -3.48 -20.57
C LYS A 446 -43.71 -4.92 -20.11
N SER A 447 -44.96 -5.34 -20.34
CA SER A 447 -45.47 -6.69 -20.15
C SER A 447 -45.04 -7.67 -21.25
N GLU A 448 -44.43 -7.17 -22.32
CA GLU A 448 -43.91 -7.96 -23.43
C GLU A 448 -42.38 -8.05 -23.39
N ASN A 449 -41.82 -9.02 -24.12
CA ASN A 449 -40.38 -9.25 -24.13
C ASN A 449 -39.65 -8.12 -24.87
N LEU A 450 -38.62 -7.57 -24.24
CA LEU A 450 -37.72 -6.58 -24.82
C LEU A 450 -36.46 -7.26 -25.35
N LYS A 451 -36.16 -7.11 -26.63
CA LYS A 451 -34.89 -7.55 -27.24
C LYS A 451 -34.02 -6.35 -27.56
N PHE A 452 -32.73 -6.44 -27.28
CA PHE A 452 -31.75 -5.41 -27.62
C PHE A 452 -30.33 -5.98 -27.66
N ASP A 453 -29.45 -5.27 -28.35
CA ASP A 453 -28.01 -5.45 -28.31
C ASP A 453 -27.38 -4.33 -27.47
N ILE A 454 -26.38 -4.65 -26.66
CA ILE A 454 -25.67 -3.68 -25.84
C ILE A 454 -24.15 -3.80 -26.02
N ASP A 455 -23.51 -2.67 -26.25
CA ASP A 455 -22.05 -2.53 -26.24
C ASP A 455 -21.62 -1.52 -25.17
N ILE A 456 -20.87 -1.97 -24.16
CA ILE A 456 -20.26 -1.12 -23.13
C ILE A 456 -18.75 -1.09 -23.31
N ASN A 457 -18.24 0.10 -23.57
CA ASN A 457 -16.92 0.30 -24.14
C ASN A 457 -16.18 1.47 -23.49
N SER A 458 -15.12 1.20 -22.73
CA SER A 458 -14.32 2.25 -22.10
C SER A 458 -13.39 2.95 -23.08
N TYR A 459 -13.22 4.27 -22.95
CA TYR A 459 -12.42 5.12 -23.84
C TYR A 459 -11.34 5.93 -23.09
N ILE A 460 -10.35 6.41 -23.83
CA ILE A 460 -9.29 7.33 -23.37
C ILE A 460 -9.36 8.56 -24.28
N ARG A 461 -9.25 9.77 -23.70
CA ARG A 461 -9.34 11.05 -24.42
C ARG A 461 -7.98 11.55 -24.88
#